data_AF-A0A968LFV6-F1
#
_entry.id   AF-A0A968LFV6-F1
#
_cell.length_a   1.000
_cell.length_b   1.000
_cell.length_c   1.000
_cell.angle_alpha   90.00
_cell.angle_beta   90.00
_cell.angle_gamma   90.00
#
_symmetry.space_group_name_H-M   'P 1'
#
loop_
_entity.id
_entity.type
_entity.pdbx_description
1 polymer ?
#
loop_
_entity_poly.entity_id
_entity_poly.type
_entity_poly.pdbx_seq_one_letter_code
_entity_poly.pdbx_strand_id
1 'polypeptide(L)'
;LRRPTQHQVWEGGAVVRDVRYGWGFDARLHGLRDPSRGIELEFQHDALGQLAWARSDQSFQTRMPDAVGNLFLRGDRADRHYGPAGQVLARSTEAGIHRYRYDADGQLVEWTEPDGGRWSFSWRVAGTLESVTRPDGAVVRFSYDALGRRFAKTFAGETTRWLWDGQAPLHEWREPIDSPAELGSEGAITWIFDPGTLSPAAKLVGDRRYSIVSNELGVPVAMFDELGACVWAGELDIFGHMHVSLGARDDCPFRWPGQYEDIETGLYYNRHRYYDPRSGLYISPDPLGLEGGRALYAYPIDPLVLVDPLGLNVRTGAGRDSVTYRGVKDGKYYTGYASAPSSLGLEPQEIVARRYGGNFSVFGDVEPLPIYSGSGEAGKETARGLEQHYYEQDVKTYGKQGVANKQNPVGPRNKKRDKYKKAADAHLKGCS
;
A
#
# COMPACT_ATOMS: atom_id res chain seq x y z
N LEU A 1 14.08 -12.55 6.90
CA LEU A 1 12.76 -12.61 6.23
C LEU A 1 12.96 -13.45 4.98
N ARG A 2 12.21 -14.55 4.83
CA ARG A 2 12.30 -15.38 3.61
C ARG A 2 11.41 -14.71 2.56
N ARG A 3 12.01 -14.14 1.50
CA ARG A 3 11.28 -13.65 0.33
C ARG A 3 10.97 -14.85 -0.58
N PRO A 4 9.80 -14.89 -1.24
CA PRO A 4 9.48 -15.98 -2.15
C PRO A 4 10.46 -15.96 -3.33
N THR A 5 11.05 -17.10 -3.67
CA THR A 5 11.90 -17.25 -4.85
C THR A 5 11.09 -17.70 -6.07
N GLN A 6 9.89 -18.23 -5.84
CA GLN A 6 9.00 -18.73 -6.88
C GLN A 6 7.54 -18.66 -6.43
N HIS A 7 6.63 -18.39 -7.36
CA HIS A 7 5.18 -18.46 -7.17
C HIS A 7 4.55 -19.12 -8.40
N GLN A 8 3.97 -20.31 -8.20
CA GLN A 8 3.31 -21.08 -9.25
C GLN A 8 1.81 -21.16 -9.03
N VAL A 9 1.06 -21.11 -10.13
CA VAL A 9 -0.39 -21.34 -10.16
C VAL A 9 -0.66 -22.53 -11.07
N TRP A 10 -1.50 -23.45 -10.60
CA TRP A 10 -1.78 -24.73 -11.24
C TRP A 10 -3.27 -24.84 -11.58
N GLU A 11 -3.57 -25.32 -12.78
CA GLU A 11 -4.92 -25.62 -13.26
C GLU A 11 -4.91 -27.02 -13.86
N GLY A 12 -5.77 -27.93 -13.36
CA GLY A 12 -5.87 -29.29 -13.89
C GLY A 12 -4.55 -30.09 -13.90
N GLY A 13 -3.57 -29.74 -13.05
CA GLY A 13 -2.24 -30.34 -13.01
C GLY A 13 -1.20 -29.70 -13.94
N ALA A 14 -1.58 -28.71 -14.74
CA ALA A 14 -0.66 -27.91 -15.56
C ALA A 14 -0.33 -26.57 -14.86
N VAL A 15 0.91 -26.10 -15.05
CA VAL A 15 1.33 -24.79 -14.53
C VAL A 15 0.87 -23.71 -15.50
N VAL A 16 -0.02 -22.82 -15.06
CA VAL A 16 -0.57 -21.71 -15.86
C VAL A 16 0.09 -20.36 -15.55
N ARG A 17 0.90 -20.32 -14.49
CA ARG A 17 1.75 -19.20 -14.11
C ARG A 17 2.97 -19.72 -13.35
N ASP A 18 4.18 -19.33 -13.72
CA ASP A 18 5.42 -19.69 -13.01
C ASP A 18 6.34 -18.49 -12.85
N VAL A 19 6.09 -17.68 -11.82
CA VAL A 19 6.93 -16.52 -11.56
C VAL A 19 8.10 -16.87 -10.68
N ARG A 20 9.31 -16.51 -11.12
CA ARG A 20 10.57 -16.67 -10.39
C ARG A 20 11.16 -15.31 -10.09
N TYR A 21 11.57 -15.12 -8.84
CA TYR A 21 12.03 -13.83 -8.32
C TYR A 21 13.54 -13.84 -8.08
N GLY A 22 14.26 -12.89 -8.68
CA GLY A 22 15.67 -12.64 -8.44
C GLY A 22 15.85 -11.56 -7.38
N TRP A 23 16.12 -11.95 -6.14
CA TRP A 23 16.36 -11.02 -5.04
C TRP A 23 17.85 -10.71 -4.85
N GLY A 24 18.18 -9.44 -4.64
CA GLY A 24 19.50 -9.00 -4.18
C GLY A 24 19.74 -9.31 -2.69
N PHE A 25 21.00 -9.24 -2.26
CA PHE A 25 21.38 -9.40 -0.84
C PHE A 25 20.79 -8.31 0.07
N ASP A 26 20.38 -7.18 -0.50
CA ASP A 26 19.70 -6.07 0.15
C ASP A 26 18.16 -6.27 0.27
N ALA A 27 17.67 -7.46 -0.11
CA ALA A 27 16.26 -7.84 -0.13
C ALA A 27 15.38 -7.01 -1.09
N ARG A 28 15.98 -6.48 -2.16
CA ARG A 28 15.29 -5.84 -3.29
C ARG A 28 15.13 -6.79 -4.46
N LEU A 29 14.08 -6.58 -5.24
CA LEU A 29 13.82 -7.38 -6.43
C LEU A 29 14.69 -6.84 -7.58
N HIS A 30 15.61 -7.63 -8.10
CA HIS A 30 16.46 -7.26 -9.24
C HIS A 30 15.87 -7.75 -10.56
N GLY A 31 15.04 -8.78 -10.52
CA GLY A 31 14.35 -9.27 -11.70
C GLY A 31 13.24 -10.24 -11.37
N LEU A 32 12.37 -10.41 -12.34
CA LEU A 32 11.26 -11.34 -12.34
C LEU A 32 11.20 -12.02 -13.69
N ARG A 33 10.96 -13.33 -13.71
CA ARG A 33 10.74 -14.08 -14.94
C ARG A 33 9.50 -14.96 -14.80
N ASP A 34 8.61 -14.92 -15.78
CA ASP A 34 7.51 -15.85 -15.96
C ASP A 34 7.68 -16.62 -17.29
N PRO A 35 8.33 -17.79 -17.29
CA PRO A 35 8.50 -18.58 -18.51
C PRO A 35 7.17 -19.04 -19.12
N SER A 36 6.12 -19.19 -18.32
CA SER A 36 4.81 -19.66 -18.81
C SER A 36 4.10 -18.61 -19.67
N ARG A 37 4.47 -17.34 -19.52
CA ARG A 37 3.91 -16.19 -20.24
C ARG A 37 4.93 -15.44 -21.10
N GLY A 38 6.18 -15.89 -21.11
CA GLY A 38 7.27 -15.23 -21.83
C GLY A 38 7.67 -13.87 -21.24
N ILE A 39 7.41 -13.63 -19.95
CA ILE A 39 7.72 -12.35 -19.30
C ILE A 39 9.11 -12.41 -18.69
N GLU A 40 9.89 -11.37 -18.94
CA GLU A 40 11.15 -11.13 -18.27
C GLU A 40 11.28 -9.64 -17.95
N LEU A 41 11.44 -9.34 -16.66
CA LEU A 41 11.59 -7.99 -16.14
C LEU A 41 12.89 -7.88 -15.36
N GLU A 42 13.63 -6.83 -15.63
CA GLU A 42 14.79 -6.40 -14.86
C GLU A 42 14.47 -5.09 -14.14
N PHE A 43 14.96 -4.98 -12.91
CA PHE A 43 14.76 -3.82 -12.06
C PHE A 43 16.11 -3.33 -11.53
N GLN A 44 16.29 -2.02 -11.56
CA GLN A 44 17.47 -1.39 -10.99
C GLN A 44 17.07 -0.41 -9.91
N HIS A 45 17.87 -0.38 -8.85
CA HIS A 45 17.74 0.55 -7.76
C HIS A 45 18.92 1.53 -7.76
N ASP A 46 18.69 2.74 -7.27
CA ASP A 46 19.73 3.74 -7.08
C ASP A 46 20.57 3.47 -5.82
N ALA A 47 21.57 4.33 -5.57
CA ALA A 47 22.45 4.21 -4.39
C ALA A 47 21.72 4.38 -3.04
N LEU A 48 20.54 5.01 -3.03
CA LEU A 48 19.68 5.14 -1.85
C LEU A 48 18.72 3.96 -1.72
N GLY A 49 18.69 3.09 -2.73
CA GLY A 49 17.86 1.90 -2.75
C GLY A 49 16.43 2.09 -3.22
N GLN A 50 16.21 3.13 -4.01
CA GLN A 50 14.92 3.48 -4.56
C GLN A 50 14.85 2.87 -5.96
N LEU A 51 13.70 2.32 -6.33
CA LEU A 51 13.50 1.77 -7.68
C LEU A 51 13.74 2.89 -8.69
N ALA A 52 14.70 2.71 -9.60
CA ALA A 52 15.12 3.70 -10.57
C ALA A 52 14.54 3.43 -11.96
N TRP A 53 14.51 2.17 -12.38
CA TRP A 53 13.88 1.75 -13.63
C TRP A 53 13.45 0.29 -13.61
N ALA A 54 12.52 -0.04 -14.51
CA ALA A 54 12.13 -1.38 -14.90
C ALA A 54 12.26 -1.56 -16.41
N ARG A 55 12.67 -2.73 -16.85
CA ARG A 55 12.90 -3.05 -18.26
C ARG A 55 12.38 -4.44 -18.60
N SER A 56 11.67 -4.54 -19.72
CA SER A 56 11.43 -5.80 -20.44
C SER A 56 12.08 -5.73 -21.83
N ASP A 57 11.85 -6.73 -22.66
CA ASP A 57 12.15 -6.72 -24.09
C ASP A 57 11.33 -5.66 -24.86
N GLN A 58 10.12 -5.35 -24.40
CA GLN A 58 9.16 -4.47 -25.08
C GLN A 58 9.00 -3.09 -24.44
N SER A 59 9.44 -2.90 -23.19
CA SER A 59 9.19 -1.69 -22.41
C SER A 59 10.37 -1.26 -21.55
N PHE A 60 10.52 0.05 -21.38
CA PHE A 60 11.46 0.64 -20.44
C PHE A 60 10.77 1.76 -19.68
N GLN A 61 10.71 1.65 -18.36
CA GLN A 61 10.05 2.62 -17.49
C GLN A 61 11.05 3.15 -16.47
N THR A 62 11.12 4.48 -16.35
CA THR A 62 11.98 5.15 -15.37
C THR A 62 11.15 5.72 -14.25
N ARG A 63 11.60 5.55 -13.00
CA ARG A 63 10.97 6.05 -11.77
C ARG A 63 12.04 6.73 -10.93
N MET A 64 12.41 7.96 -11.24
CA MET A 64 13.58 8.62 -10.67
C MET A 64 13.20 9.68 -9.65
N PRO A 65 13.22 9.37 -8.35
CA PRO A 65 13.04 10.38 -7.31
C PRO A 65 14.25 11.34 -7.21
N ASP A 66 13.98 12.61 -6.89
CA ASP A 66 15.01 13.54 -6.43
C ASP A 66 15.27 13.44 -4.92
N ALA A 67 16.16 14.31 -4.40
CA ALA A 67 16.56 14.30 -2.99
C ALA A 67 15.41 14.62 -2.01
N VAL A 68 14.33 15.26 -2.47
CA VAL A 68 13.15 15.58 -1.66
C VAL A 68 11.97 14.64 -1.95
N GLY A 69 12.12 13.72 -2.90
CA GLY A 69 11.16 12.67 -3.23
C GLY A 69 10.23 12.99 -4.41
N ASN A 70 10.49 14.06 -5.16
CA ASN A 70 9.73 14.35 -6.38
C ASN A 70 10.07 13.31 -7.45
N LEU A 71 9.04 12.76 -8.09
CA LEU A 71 9.16 11.61 -8.98
C LEU A 71 9.24 11.99 -10.45
N PHE A 72 10.36 11.72 -11.11
CA PHE A 72 10.54 11.94 -12.54
C PHE A 72 10.39 10.64 -13.34
N LEU A 73 9.81 10.73 -14.54
CA LEU A 73 9.59 9.57 -15.43
C LEU A 73 10.64 9.48 -16.54
N ARG A 74 11.56 10.44 -16.62
CA ARG A 74 12.69 10.43 -17.55
C ARG A 74 14.00 10.54 -16.81
N GLY A 75 15.05 9.90 -17.35
CA GLY A 75 16.38 9.89 -16.74
C GLY A 75 17.04 11.27 -16.66
N ASP A 76 16.69 12.18 -17.58
CA ASP A 76 17.13 13.59 -17.57
C ASP A 76 16.37 14.47 -16.57
N ARG A 77 15.30 13.95 -15.95
CA ARG A 77 14.44 14.65 -14.99
C ARG A 77 13.84 15.95 -15.53
N ALA A 78 13.68 16.07 -16.85
CA ALA A 78 13.11 17.24 -17.50
C ALA A 78 11.60 17.09 -17.78
N ASP A 79 11.00 15.94 -17.46
CA ASP A 79 9.60 15.65 -17.77
C ASP A 79 8.61 16.38 -16.86
N ARG A 80 9.04 16.96 -15.74
CA ARG A 80 8.12 17.55 -14.75
C ARG A 80 8.59 18.87 -14.19
N HIS A 81 7.62 19.73 -13.92
CA HIS A 81 7.78 20.95 -13.15
C HIS A 81 6.99 20.83 -11.85
N TYR A 82 7.68 21.02 -10.74
CA TYR A 82 7.13 20.89 -9.40
C TYR A 82 6.89 22.25 -8.74
N GLY A 83 5.76 22.37 -8.06
CA GLY A 83 5.41 23.47 -7.17
C GLY A 83 5.71 23.12 -5.71
N PRO A 84 5.13 23.89 -4.76
CA PRO A 84 5.29 23.64 -3.33
C PRO A 84 4.94 22.20 -2.93
N ALA A 85 5.70 21.67 -1.97
CA ALA A 85 5.47 20.37 -1.34
C ALA A 85 5.31 19.15 -2.29
N GLY A 86 5.80 19.26 -3.53
CA GLY A 86 5.79 18.16 -4.50
C GLY A 86 4.57 18.12 -5.42
N GLN A 87 3.80 19.21 -5.52
CA GLN A 87 2.74 19.36 -6.52
C GLN A 87 3.33 19.30 -7.94
N VAL A 88 2.90 18.36 -8.78
CA VAL A 88 3.25 18.40 -10.21
C VAL A 88 2.42 19.49 -10.85
N LEU A 89 3.03 20.56 -11.37
CA LEU A 89 2.36 21.65 -12.07
C LEU A 89 2.30 21.42 -13.59
N ALA A 90 3.30 20.74 -14.13
CA ALA A 90 3.31 20.32 -15.53
C ALA A 90 4.05 18.99 -15.71
N ARG A 91 3.57 18.18 -16.66
CA ARG A 91 4.20 16.93 -17.09
C ARG A 91 4.31 16.89 -18.61
N SER A 92 5.53 16.82 -19.13
CA SER A 92 5.86 16.72 -20.55
C SER A 92 5.90 15.25 -20.98
N THR A 93 5.12 14.94 -22.01
CA THR A 93 5.05 13.61 -22.64
C THR A 93 5.27 13.75 -24.15
N GLU A 94 5.34 12.64 -24.88
CA GLU A 94 5.40 12.68 -26.34
C GLU A 94 4.16 13.32 -26.98
N ALA A 95 2.99 13.19 -26.34
CA ALA A 95 1.75 13.82 -26.77
C ALA A 95 1.69 15.33 -26.47
N GLY A 96 2.65 15.87 -25.71
CA GLY A 96 2.71 17.27 -25.29
C GLY A 96 2.63 17.44 -23.77
N ILE A 97 2.28 18.65 -23.33
CA ILE A 97 2.36 19.07 -21.92
C ILE A 97 0.99 18.97 -21.25
N HIS A 98 0.89 18.14 -20.23
CA HIS A 98 -0.21 18.17 -19.28
C HIS A 98 0.04 19.25 -18.22
N ARG A 99 -1.00 19.98 -17.82
CA ARG A 99 -0.92 21.02 -16.78
C ARG A 99 -1.88 20.70 -15.63
N TYR A 100 -1.46 21.04 -14.42
CA TYR A 100 -2.19 20.72 -13.21
C TYR A 100 -2.29 21.98 -12.34
N ARG A 101 -3.43 22.14 -11.68
CA ARG A 101 -3.65 23.22 -10.71
C ARG A 101 -4.21 22.65 -9.42
N TYR A 102 -3.80 23.26 -8.33
CA TYR A 102 -4.19 22.90 -6.99
C TYR A 102 -4.85 24.09 -6.29
N ASP A 103 -5.70 23.82 -5.32
CA ASP A 103 -6.23 24.85 -4.42
C ASP A 103 -5.23 25.19 -3.29
N ALA A 104 -5.68 26.04 -2.36
CA ALA A 104 -4.86 26.49 -1.22
C ALA A 104 -4.54 25.36 -0.22
N ASP A 105 -5.37 24.33 -0.16
CA ASP A 105 -5.16 23.14 0.69
C ASP A 105 -4.30 22.08 -0.02
N GLY A 106 -3.92 22.34 -1.27
CA GLY A 106 -3.08 21.49 -2.09
C GLY A 106 -3.82 20.37 -2.80
N GLN A 107 -5.15 20.43 -2.87
CA GLN A 107 -5.93 19.45 -3.60
C GLN A 107 -5.92 19.75 -5.09
N LEU A 108 -5.73 18.74 -5.96
CA LEU A 108 -5.81 18.93 -7.40
C LEU A 108 -7.22 19.38 -7.77
N VAL A 109 -7.37 20.52 -8.44
CA VAL A 109 -8.67 21.07 -8.88
C VAL A 109 -8.85 21.08 -10.39
N GLU A 110 -7.76 21.04 -11.16
CA GLU A 110 -7.81 20.98 -12.62
C GLU A 110 -6.62 20.21 -13.19
N TRP A 111 -6.89 19.35 -14.17
CA TRP A 111 -5.89 18.73 -15.02
C TRP A 111 -6.25 18.99 -16.48
N THR A 112 -5.35 19.63 -17.21
CA THR A 112 -5.49 19.92 -18.64
C THR A 112 -4.59 19.00 -19.45
N GLU A 113 -5.18 18.32 -20.43
CA GLU A 113 -4.51 17.46 -21.40
C GLU A 113 -3.86 18.29 -22.52
N PRO A 114 -2.88 17.71 -23.27
CA PRO A 114 -2.17 18.44 -24.32
C PRO A 114 -3.07 18.99 -25.43
N ASP A 115 -4.19 18.32 -25.70
CA ASP A 115 -5.21 18.71 -26.69
C ASP A 115 -6.20 19.76 -26.16
N GLY A 116 -6.06 20.18 -24.90
CA GLY A 116 -6.94 21.15 -24.24
C GLY A 116 -8.13 20.53 -23.50
N GLY A 117 -8.29 19.21 -23.51
CA GLY A 117 -9.25 18.50 -22.66
C GLY A 117 -9.03 18.85 -21.19
N ARG A 118 -10.11 19.15 -20.45
CA ARG A 118 -10.03 19.57 -19.05
C ARG A 118 -10.80 18.63 -18.13
N TRP A 119 -10.09 18.11 -17.14
CA TRP A 119 -10.65 17.45 -15.98
C TRP A 119 -10.75 18.46 -14.84
N SER A 120 -11.90 18.52 -14.16
CA SER A 120 -12.09 19.37 -12.97
C SER A 120 -12.45 18.53 -11.76
N PHE A 121 -11.91 18.87 -10.61
CA PHE A 121 -12.05 18.12 -9.38
C PHE A 121 -12.61 19.03 -8.30
N SER A 122 -13.64 18.56 -7.60
CA SER A 122 -14.27 19.30 -6.49
C SER A 122 -14.07 18.52 -5.21
N TRP A 123 -13.74 19.22 -4.13
CA TRP A 123 -13.40 18.64 -2.83
C TRP A 123 -14.34 19.16 -1.75
N ARG A 124 -14.69 18.29 -0.81
CA ARG A 124 -15.40 18.70 0.41
C ARG A 124 -14.41 19.38 1.36
N VAL A 125 -14.95 20.19 2.28
CA VAL A 125 -14.17 20.81 3.37
C VAL A 125 -13.38 19.78 4.21
N ALA A 126 -13.90 18.55 4.31
CA ALA A 126 -13.22 17.45 5.00
C ALA A 126 -12.03 16.83 4.21
N GLY A 127 -11.66 17.38 3.05
CA GLY A 127 -10.54 16.90 2.24
C GLY A 127 -10.84 15.64 1.41
N THR A 128 -12.11 15.26 1.26
CA THR A 128 -12.55 14.12 0.43
C THR A 128 -13.03 14.58 -0.94
N LEU A 129 -12.69 13.81 -1.99
CA LEU A 129 -13.06 14.14 -3.37
C LEU A 129 -14.57 14.02 -3.56
N GLU A 130 -15.25 15.11 -3.87
CA GLU A 130 -16.69 15.17 -4.05
C GLU A 130 -17.11 14.76 -5.46
N SER A 131 -16.42 15.28 -6.48
CA SER A 131 -16.72 14.96 -7.88
C SER A 131 -15.57 15.19 -8.82
N VAL A 132 -15.62 14.51 -9.96
CA VAL A 132 -14.74 14.71 -11.12
C VAL A 132 -15.60 15.00 -12.34
N THR A 133 -15.36 16.13 -12.98
CA THR A 133 -15.92 16.47 -14.30
C THR A 133 -14.89 16.12 -15.36
N ARG A 134 -15.29 15.26 -16.30
CA ARG A 134 -14.50 14.81 -17.45
C ARG A 134 -14.44 15.87 -18.56
N PRO A 135 -13.50 15.77 -19.51
CA PRO A 135 -13.43 16.65 -20.68
C PRO A 135 -14.69 16.66 -21.54
N ASP A 136 -15.43 15.55 -21.56
CA ASP A 136 -16.72 15.42 -22.25
C ASP A 136 -17.91 16.07 -21.48
N GLY A 137 -17.65 16.65 -20.31
CA GLY A 137 -18.65 17.28 -19.45
C GLY A 137 -19.39 16.31 -18.52
N ALA A 138 -19.17 14.99 -18.64
CA ALA A 138 -19.79 14.02 -17.75
C ALA A 138 -19.20 14.11 -16.33
N VAL A 139 -20.05 13.94 -15.32
CA VAL A 139 -19.67 14.13 -13.91
C VAL A 139 -19.77 12.82 -13.14
N VAL A 140 -18.68 12.47 -12.45
CA VAL A 140 -18.59 11.37 -11.49
C VAL A 140 -18.73 11.97 -10.09
N ARG A 141 -19.63 11.45 -9.25
CA ARG A 141 -19.85 11.96 -7.88
C ARG A 141 -19.56 10.88 -6.86
N PHE A 142 -18.99 11.25 -5.72
CA PHE A 142 -18.65 10.31 -4.63
C PHE A 142 -19.30 10.72 -3.30
N SER A 143 -19.68 9.72 -2.52
CA SER A 143 -20.24 9.89 -1.17
C SER A 143 -19.52 9.00 -0.16
N TYR A 144 -19.37 9.52 1.06
CA TYR A 144 -18.56 8.92 2.12
C TYR A 144 -19.36 8.81 3.42
N ASP A 145 -19.08 7.77 4.19
CA ASP A 145 -19.62 7.62 5.53
C ASP A 145 -18.84 8.47 6.55
N ALA A 146 -19.29 8.46 7.80
CA ALA A 146 -18.65 9.23 8.89
C ALA A 146 -17.21 8.76 9.22
N LEU A 147 -16.81 7.57 8.75
CA LEU A 147 -15.45 7.04 8.89
C LEU A 147 -14.56 7.36 7.67
N GLY A 148 -15.06 8.18 6.73
CA GLY A 148 -14.34 8.58 5.52
C GLY A 148 -14.29 7.50 4.45
N ARG A 149 -15.15 6.46 4.55
CA ARG A 149 -15.18 5.34 3.59
C ARG A 149 -16.14 5.66 2.48
N ARG A 150 -15.70 5.48 1.23
CA ARG A 150 -16.59 5.68 0.08
C ARG A 150 -17.68 4.61 0.05
N PHE A 151 -18.93 4.99 0.26
CA PHE A 151 -20.06 4.05 0.22
C PHE A 151 -20.91 4.18 -1.05
N ALA A 152 -20.72 5.24 -1.85
CA ALA A 152 -21.38 5.38 -3.14
C ALA A 152 -20.58 6.20 -4.16
N LYS A 153 -20.80 5.87 -5.44
CA LYS A 153 -20.28 6.56 -6.62
C LYS A 153 -21.36 6.60 -7.68
N THR A 154 -21.61 7.76 -8.26
CA THR A 154 -22.64 7.94 -9.29
C THR A 154 -22.01 8.41 -10.60
N PHE A 155 -22.33 7.75 -11.70
CA PHE A 155 -21.87 8.08 -13.04
C PHE A 155 -22.83 7.53 -14.10
N ALA A 156 -23.08 8.28 -15.18
CA ALA A 156 -23.84 7.83 -16.34
C ALA A 156 -25.22 7.19 -16.04
N GLY A 157 -25.96 7.72 -15.06
CA GLY A 157 -27.30 7.22 -14.71
C GLY A 157 -27.32 6.06 -13.70
N GLU A 158 -26.15 5.58 -13.28
CA GLU A 158 -26.00 4.49 -12.32
C GLU A 158 -25.28 4.95 -11.05
N THR A 159 -25.62 4.32 -9.93
CA THR A 159 -24.91 4.43 -8.66
C THR A 159 -24.30 3.07 -8.31
N THR A 160 -22.98 3.01 -8.18
CA THR A 160 -22.27 1.92 -7.51
C THR A 160 -22.24 2.19 -6.01
N ARG A 161 -22.59 1.19 -5.21
CA ARG A 161 -22.57 1.25 -3.75
C ARG A 161 -21.60 0.24 -3.16
N TRP A 162 -21.10 0.56 -1.97
CA TRP A 162 -20.24 -0.34 -1.19
C TRP A 162 -20.70 -0.43 0.27
N LEU A 163 -20.77 -1.66 0.77
CA LEU A 163 -20.76 -1.97 2.21
C LEU A 163 -19.35 -2.37 2.62
N TRP A 164 -18.91 -1.99 3.82
CA TRP A 164 -17.54 -2.18 4.28
C TRP A 164 -17.46 -3.08 5.52
N ASP A 165 -16.46 -3.96 5.54
CA ASP A 165 -15.98 -4.65 6.74
C ASP A 165 -14.59 -4.10 7.10
N GLY A 166 -14.51 -3.35 8.21
CA GLY A 166 -13.31 -2.61 8.58
C GLY A 166 -12.81 -1.68 7.44
N GLN A 167 -11.64 -2.02 6.89
CA GLN A 167 -10.96 -1.31 5.80
C GLN A 167 -11.18 -1.93 4.41
N ALA A 168 -11.90 -3.04 4.30
CA ALA A 168 -12.15 -3.74 3.04
C ALA A 168 -13.61 -3.56 2.58
N PRO A 169 -13.87 -3.36 1.28
CA PRO A 169 -15.24 -3.42 0.76
C PRO A 169 -15.75 -4.86 0.86
N LEU A 170 -16.88 -5.08 1.52
CA LEU A 170 -17.51 -6.39 1.67
C LEU A 170 -18.49 -6.67 0.54
N HIS A 171 -19.45 -5.76 0.33
CA HIS A 171 -20.43 -5.86 -0.75
C HIS A 171 -20.31 -4.69 -1.71
N GLU A 172 -20.53 -4.96 -2.99
CA GLU A 172 -20.63 -3.98 -4.05
C GLU A 172 -21.86 -4.28 -4.91
N TRP A 173 -22.64 -3.27 -5.27
CA TRP A 173 -23.75 -3.42 -6.20
C TRP A 173 -23.97 -2.14 -7.00
N ARG A 174 -24.68 -2.26 -8.12
CA ARG A 174 -25.05 -1.13 -8.98
C ARG A 174 -26.56 -1.01 -9.05
N GLU A 175 -27.05 0.22 -9.05
CA GLU A 175 -28.46 0.53 -9.17
C GLU A 175 -28.67 1.76 -10.08
N PRO A 176 -29.76 1.80 -10.87
CA PRO A 176 -30.17 3.02 -11.55
C PRO A 176 -30.46 4.14 -10.54
N ILE A 177 -30.08 5.38 -10.85
CA ILE A 177 -30.35 6.54 -9.98
C ILE A 177 -31.86 6.70 -9.73
N ASP A 178 -32.68 6.49 -10.76
CA ASP A 178 -34.13 6.71 -10.72
C ASP A 178 -34.92 5.52 -10.15
N SER A 179 -34.24 4.41 -9.84
CA SER A 179 -34.85 3.22 -9.24
C SER A 179 -33.80 2.45 -8.42
N PRO A 180 -33.49 2.94 -7.20
CA PRO A 180 -32.54 2.30 -6.30
C PRO A 180 -32.94 0.85 -6.01
N ALA A 181 -31.97 -0.07 -6.00
CA ALA A 181 -32.21 -1.47 -5.72
C ALA A 181 -32.16 -1.72 -4.21
N GLU A 182 -32.95 -2.68 -3.71
CA GLU A 182 -32.80 -3.12 -2.31
C GLU A 182 -31.46 -3.85 -2.12
N LEU A 183 -30.87 -3.69 -0.92
CA LEU A 183 -29.65 -4.41 -0.54
C LEU A 183 -29.91 -5.92 -0.62
N GLY A 184 -29.13 -6.63 -1.44
CA GLY A 184 -29.34 -8.05 -1.73
C GLY A 184 -30.04 -8.34 -3.05
N SER A 185 -30.19 -7.34 -3.92
CA SER A 185 -30.62 -7.54 -5.31
C SER A 185 -29.75 -8.56 -6.05
N GLU A 186 -30.33 -9.30 -7.00
CA GLU A 186 -29.59 -10.15 -7.93
C GLU A 186 -28.43 -9.35 -8.56
N GLY A 187 -27.21 -9.87 -8.46
CA GLY A 187 -26.01 -9.22 -9.00
C GLY A 187 -25.13 -8.46 -8.01
N ALA A 188 -25.47 -8.41 -6.72
CA ALA A 188 -24.54 -7.92 -5.70
C ALA A 188 -23.28 -8.81 -5.65
N ILE A 189 -22.12 -8.15 -5.62
CA ILE A 189 -20.81 -8.78 -5.50
C ILE A 189 -20.42 -8.82 -4.04
N THR A 190 -19.98 -9.98 -3.54
CA THR A 190 -19.26 -10.09 -2.28
C THR A 190 -17.77 -10.29 -2.56
N TRP A 191 -16.95 -9.39 -2.03
CA TRP A 191 -15.50 -9.46 -2.12
C TRP A 191 -14.93 -10.07 -0.84
N ILE A 192 -14.08 -11.09 -1.00
CA ILE A 192 -13.37 -11.74 0.12
C ILE A 192 -11.89 -11.40 -0.01
N PHE A 193 -11.25 -11.09 1.11
CA PHE A 193 -9.84 -10.72 1.19
C PHE A 193 -9.08 -11.69 2.08
N ASP A 194 -7.78 -11.86 1.84
CA ASP A 194 -6.92 -12.64 2.72
C ASP A 194 -6.89 -12.00 4.12
N PRO A 195 -7.09 -12.77 5.21
CA PRO A 195 -7.20 -12.23 6.56
C PRO A 195 -6.07 -11.28 6.96
N GLY A 196 -6.42 -10.10 7.49
CA GLY A 196 -5.45 -9.09 7.95
C GLY A 196 -4.75 -8.30 6.84
N THR A 197 -5.13 -8.52 5.58
CA THR A 197 -4.61 -7.84 4.39
C THR A 197 -5.73 -7.13 3.61
N LEU A 198 -5.35 -6.43 2.53
CA LEU A 198 -6.28 -5.95 1.50
C LEU A 198 -5.99 -6.61 0.14
N SER A 199 -5.47 -7.84 0.18
CA SER A 199 -5.28 -8.71 -0.99
C SER A 199 -6.60 -9.42 -1.30
N PRO A 200 -7.22 -9.23 -2.48
CA PRO A 200 -8.44 -9.93 -2.83
C PRO A 200 -8.16 -11.42 -3.01
N ALA A 201 -9.06 -12.24 -2.48
CA ALA A 201 -8.96 -13.71 -2.47
C ALA A 201 -10.13 -14.38 -3.20
N ALA A 202 -11.34 -13.79 -3.17
CA ALA A 202 -12.46 -14.30 -3.95
C ALA A 202 -13.51 -13.24 -4.28
N LYS A 203 -14.32 -13.54 -5.29
CA LYS A 203 -15.48 -12.77 -5.77
C LYS A 203 -16.68 -13.72 -5.82
N LEU A 204 -17.79 -13.36 -5.17
CA LEU A 204 -19.03 -14.11 -5.21
C LEU A 204 -20.13 -13.24 -5.84
N VAL A 205 -20.85 -13.76 -6.82
CA VAL A 205 -21.94 -13.03 -7.51
C VAL A 205 -23.07 -14.00 -7.82
N GLY A 206 -24.20 -13.87 -7.12
CA GLY A 206 -25.26 -14.88 -7.18
C GLY A 206 -24.71 -16.28 -6.84
N ASP A 207 -24.92 -17.25 -7.72
CA ASP A 207 -24.39 -18.61 -7.58
C ASP A 207 -22.96 -18.80 -8.10
N ARG A 208 -22.39 -17.79 -8.77
CA ARG A 208 -21.03 -17.84 -9.33
C ARG A 208 -19.99 -17.52 -8.26
N ARG A 209 -18.87 -18.24 -8.31
CA ARG A 209 -17.78 -18.13 -7.33
C ARG A 209 -16.47 -18.11 -8.07
N TYR A 210 -15.65 -17.12 -7.76
CA TYR A 210 -14.35 -16.95 -8.37
C TYR A 210 -13.26 -16.87 -7.32
N SER A 211 -12.19 -17.64 -7.51
CA SER A 211 -10.97 -17.54 -6.72
C SER A 211 -10.01 -16.55 -7.37
N ILE A 212 -9.47 -15.63 -6.58
CA ILE A 212 -8.49 -14.63 -7.03
C ILE A 212 -7.13 -15.02 -6.50
N VAL A 213 -6.15 -15.12 -7.39
CA VAL A 213 -4.75 -15.36 -7.02
C VAL A 213 -4.02 -14.03 -7.06
N SER A 214 -3.35 -13.72 -5.96
CA SER A 214 -2.55 -12.51 -5.79
C SER A 214 -1.05 -12.84 -5.71
N ASN A 215 -0.20 -11.90 -6.14
CA ASN A 215 1.25 -12.04 -6.00
C ASN A 215 1.72 -11.80 -4.55
N GLU A 216 3.04 -11.81 -4.32
CA GLU A 216 3.66 -11.63 -3.01
C GLU A 216 3.42 -10.27 -2.36
N LEU A 217 2.95 -9.28 -3.12
CA LEU A 217 2.54 -7.98 -2.63
C LEU A 217 1.03 -7.90 -2.37
N GLY A 218 0.25 -8.93 -2.71
CA GLY A 218 -1.21 -8.92 -2.64
C GLY A 218 -1.88 -8.27 -3.85
N VAL A 219 -1.18 -8.13 -4.98
CA VAL A 219 -1.75 -7.64 -6.25
C VAL A 219 -2.44 -8.81 -6.97
N PRO A 220 -3.71 -8.69 -7.39
CA PRO A 220 -4.39 -9.74 -8.16
C PRO A 220 -3.70 -9.96 -9.51
N VAL A 221 -3.41 -11.22 -9.85
CA VAL A 221 -2.74 -11.62 -11.10
C VAL A 221 -3.51 -12.63 -11.94
N ALA A 222 -4.49 -13.32 -11.34
CA ALA A 222 -5.39 -14.23 -12.03
C ALA A 222 -6.70 -14.41 -11.26
N MET A 223 -7.78 -14.75 -11.96
CA MET A 223 -9.06 -15.13 -11.40
C MET A 223 -9.57 -16.39 -12.10
N PHE A 224 -10.07 -17.34 -11.32
CA PHE A 224 -10.57 -18.62 -11.79
C PHE A 224 -12.03 -18.80 -11.39
N ASP A 225 -12.85 -19.36 -12.27
CA ASP A 225 -14.24 -19.70 -11.96
C ASP A 225 -14.37 -21.00 -11.13
N GLU A 226 -15.60 -21.38 -10.82
CA GLU A 226 -15.89 -22.57 -10.01
C GLU A 226 -15.49 -23.90 -10.66
N LEU A 227 -15.24 -23.92 -11.97
CA LEU A 227 -14.75 -25.08 -12.71
C LEU A 227 -13.22 -25.10 -12.79
N GLY A 228 -12.56 -24.08 -12.25
CA GLY A 228 -11.12 -23.89 -12.27
C GLY A 228 -10.61 -23.22 -13.55
N ALA A 229 -11.48 -22.75 -14.44
CA ALA A 229 -11.07 -22.08 -15.66
C ALA A 229 -10.58 -20.66 -15.36
N CYS A 230 -9.43 -20.28 -15.90
CA CYS A 230 -8.94 -18.89 -15.81
C CYS A 230 -9.88 -17.97 -16.61
N VAL A 231 -10.50 -17.00 -15.95
CA VAL A 231 -11.45 -16.05 -16.56
C VAL A 231 -10.93 -14.61 -16.61
N TRP A 232 -9.90 -14.31 -15.82
CA TRP A 232 -9.24 -13.01 -15.82
C TRP A 232 -7.76 -13.15 -15.49
N ALA A 233 -6.91 -12.38 -16.14
CA ALA A 233 -5.49 -12.31 -15.82
C ALA A 233 -4.94 -10.92 -16.13
N GLY A 234 -4.09 -10.39 -15.25
CA GLY A 234 -3.52 -9.06 -15.40
C GLY A 234 -2.23 -8.87 -14.63
N GLU A 235 -1.48 -7.85 -15.02
CA GLU A 235 -0.19 -7.50 -14.42
C GLU A 235 -0.05 -5.99 -14.26
N LEU A 236 0.48 -5.56 -13.11
CA LEU A 236 0.76 -4.16 -12.84
C LEU A 236 2.17 -3.78 -13.29
N ASP A 237 2.29 -2.62 -13.92
CA ASP A 237 3.57 -1.95 -14.11
C ASP A 237 4.05 -1.24 -12.83
N ILE A 238 5.22 -0.59 -12.87
CA ILE A 238 5.81 0.08 -11.69
C ILE A 238 5.10 1.39 -11.28
N PHE A 239 4.04 1.77 -12.01
CA PHE A 239 3.14 2.89 -11.74
C PHE A 239 1.71 2.43 -11.45
N GLY A 240 1.45 1.12 -11.42
CA GLY A 240 0.16 0.56 -11.10
C GLY A 240 -0.79 0.51 -12.28
N HIS A 241 -0.35 0.75 -13.51
CA HIS A 241 -1.20 0.48 -14.67
C HIS A 241 -1.38 -1.02 -14.84
N MET A 242 -2.64 -1.47 -14.82
CA MET A 242 -3.02 -2.86 -15.04
C MET A 242 -3.09 -3.16 -16.54
N HIS A 243 -2.21 -4.04 -17.00
CA HIS A 243 -2.28 -4.68 -18.31
C HIS A 243 -3.03 -6.01 -18.18
N VAL A 244 -4.27 -6.06 -18.68
CA VAL A 244 -5.13 -7.24 -18.64
C VAL A 244 -4.90 -8.07 -19.90
N SER A 245 -4.50 -9.32 -19.75
CA SER A 245 -4.28 -10.26 -20.86
C SER A 245 -5.48 -11.19 -21.10
N LEU A 246 -6.40 -11.28 -20.15
CA LEU A 246 -7.63 -12.07 -20.24
C LEU A 246 -8.74 -11.42 -19.41
N GLY A 247 -9.97 -11.42 -19.91
CA GLY A 247 -11.15 -10.85 -19.24
C GLY A 247 -11.28 -9.34 -19.42
N ALA A 248 -12.29 -8.75 -18.77
CA ALA A 248 -12.52 -7.31 -18.76
C ALA A 248 -11.77 -6.62 -17.62
N ARG A 249 -11.48 -5.32 -17.77
CA ARG A 249 -10.68 -4.55 -16.80
C ARG A 249 -11.39 -4.33 -15.46
N ASP A 250 -12.72 -4.29 -15.49
CA ASP A 250 -13.59 -4.15 -14.33
C ASP A 250 -14.04 -5.50 -13.72
N ASP A 251 -13.69 -6.64 -14.33
CA ASP A 251 -13.91 -7.95 -13.69
C ASP A 251 -13.16 -8.04 -12.35
N CYS A 252 -11.98 -7.42 -12.27
CA CYS A 252 -11.20 -7.19 -11.05
C CYS A 252 -10.80 -5.71 -10.92
N PRO A 253 -11.46 -4.91 -10.07
CA PRO A 253 -11.17 -3.48 -9.93
C PRO A 253 -9.94 -3.20 -9.04
N PHE A 254 -9.37 -4.19 -8.37
CA PHE A 254 -8.29 -3.99 -7.41
C PHE A 254 -6.91 -3.86 -8.06
N ARG A 255 -6.05 -3.00 -7.52
CA ARG A 255 -4.69 -2.74 -8.02
C ARG A 255 -3.67 -3.17 -6.96
N TRP A 256 -2.84 -2.27 -6.44
CA TRP A 256 -2.13 -2.57 -5.20
C TRP A 256 -3.14 -2.77 -4.05
N PRO A 257 -2.79 -3.53 -2.99
CA PRO A 257 -3.68 -3.68 -1.83
C PRO A 257 -4.20 -2.32 -1.36
N GLY A 258 -5.50 -2.23 -1.14
CA GLY A 258 -6.20 -1.00 -0.75
C GLY A 258 -6.68 -0.11 -1.90
N GLN A 259 -6.25 -0.38 -3.14
CA GLN A 259 -6.63 0.41 -4.30
C GLN A 259 -7.78 -0.21 -5.10
N TYR A 260 -8.79 0.61 -5.39
CA TYR A 260 -9.90 0.29 -6.28
C TYR A 260 -9.88 1.24 -7.48
N GLU A 261 -9.84 0.74 -8.71
CA GLU A 261 -9.87 1.57 -9.92
C GLU A 261 -11.28 2.06 -10.26
N ASP A 262 -11.40 3.38 -10.43
CA ASP A 262 -12.53 4.04 -11.05
C ASP A 262 -12.23 4.31 -12.52
N ILE A 263 -12.57 3.37 -13.40
CA ILE A 263 -12.23 3.42 -14.85
C ILE A 263 -12.68 4.73 -15.50
N GLU A 264 -13.82 5.27 -15.08
CA GLU A 264 -14.38 6.49 -15.63
C GLU A 264 -13.58 7.76 -15.31
N THR A 265 -12.67 7.71 -14.33
CA THR A 265 -11.70 8.78 -14.00
C THR A 265 -10.24 8.39 -14.27
N GLY A 266 -9.97 7.08 -14.33
CA GLY A 266 -8.63 6.50 -14.35
C GLY A 266 -7.87 6.67 -13.02
N LEU A 267 -8.53 7.12 -11.95
CA LEU A 267 -7.96 7.22 -10.61
C LEU A 267 -8.21 5.95 -9.82
N TYR A 268 -7.33 5.68 -8.86
CA TYR A 268 -7.48 4.58 -7.92
C TYR A 268 -7.86 5.14 -6.55
N TYR A 269 -9.08 4.83 -6.09
CA TYR A 269 -9.49 5.11 -4.72
C TYR A 269 -8.64 4.29 -3.76
N ASN A 270 -7.94 4.96 -2.86
CA ASN A 270 -7.04 4.36 -1.88
C ASN A 270 -7.36 4.92 -0.49
N ARG A 271 -8.56 4.59 0.01
CA ARG A 271 -9.15 4.98 1.31
C ARG A 271 -9.16 6.48 1.58
N HIS A 272 -8.02 7.04 1.99
CA HIS A 272 -7.88 8.46 2.35
C HIS A 272 -7.46 9.35 1.18
N ARG A 273 -6.99 8.78 0.07
CA ARG A 273 -6.53 9.53 -1.11
C ARG A 273 -6.93 8.86 -2.42
N TYR A 274 -6.74 9.59 -3.52
CA TYR A 274 -6.89 9.08 -4.88
C TYR A 274 -5.54 9.08 -5.58
N TYR A 275 -5.13 7.90 -6.05
CA TYR A 275 -3.86 7.72 -6.76
C TYR A 275 -4.08 7.85 -8.27
N ASP A 276 -3.20 8.59 -8.93
CA ASP A 276 -3.17 8.71 -10.38
C ASP A 276 -1.98 7.91 -10.94
N PRO A 277 -2.20 6.74 -11.58
CA PRO A 277 -1.12 5.93 -12.11
C PRO A 277 -0.37 6.65 -13.25
N ARG A 278 -1.03 7.57 -13.96
CA ARG A 278 -0.41 8.34 -15.06
C ARG A 278 0.72 9.22 -14.53
N SER A 279 0.53 9.88 -13.38
CA SER A 279 1.57 10.69 -12.72
C SER A 279 2.38 9.89 -11.69
N GLY A 280 1.91 8.72 -11.27
CA GLY A 280 2.56 7.92 -10.25
C GLY A 280 2.44 8.51 -8.84
N LEU A 281 1.48 9.42 -8.62
CA LEU A 281 1.31 10.22 -7.41
C LEU A 281 -0.15 10.25 -6.96
N TYR A 282 -0.38 10.60 -5.69
CA TYR A 282 -1.70 11.00 -5.21
C TYR A 282 -2.05 12.39 -5.72
N ILE A 283 -3.35 12.65 -5.92
CA ILE A 283 -3.86 13.97 -6.36
C ILE A 283 -4.14 14.93 -5.19
N SER A 284 -3.85 14.49 -3.97
CA SER A 284 -4.04 15.20 -2.72
C SER A 284 -2.82 15.01 -1.82
N PRO A 285 -2.47 15.98 -0.96
CA PRO A 285 -1.45 15.76 0.06
C PRO A 285 -1.88 14.66 1.03
N ASP A 286 -0.90 14.02 1.66
CA ASP A 286 -1.14 13.10 2.76
C ASP A 286 -1.91 13.82 3.88
N PRO A 287 -3.07 13.32 4.33
CA PRO A 287 -3.82 13.96 5.40
C PRO A 287 -3.09 13.92 6.76
N LEU A 288 -2.07 13.06 6.92
CA LEU A 288 -1.15 13.13 8.06
C LEU A 288 -0.13 14.26 7.93
N GLY A 289 -0.10 14.98 6.80
CA GLY A 289 0.85 16.04 6.52
C GLY A 289 2.29 15.56 6.66
N LEU A 290 3.11 16.35 7.37
CA LEU A 290 4.51 16.01 7.62
C LEU A 290 4.70 14.77 8.52
N GLU A 291 3.66 14.35 9.25
CA GLU A 291 3.72 13.10 9.99
C GLU A 291 3.79 11.90 9.03
N GLY A 292 3.10 11.98 7.90
CA GLY A 292 3.17 10.93 6.89
C GLY A 292 4.48 10.91 6.10
N GLY A 293 5.10 12.07 5.95
CA GLY A 293 6.40 12.23 5.31
C GLY A 293 6.55 13.57 4.62
N ARG A 294 7.75 13.83 4.10
CA ARG A 294 8.04 15.08 3.39
C ARG A 294 7.51 15.10 1.95
N ALA A 295 7.28 13.92 1.36
CA ALA A 295 6.76 13.77 0.02
C ALA A 295 5.24 13.54 0.09
N LEU A 296 4.48 14.64 0.20
CA LEU A 296 3.06 14.62 0.55
C LEU A 296 2.18 13.91 -0.51
N TYR A 297 2.59 13.92 -1.78
CA TYR A 297 1.82 13.31 -2.88
C TYR A 297 2.38 11.94 -3.28
N ALA A 298 3.44 11.46 -2.65
CA ALA A 298 4.14 10.26 -3.12
C ALA A 298 3.43 8.98 -2.72
N TYR A 299 3.29 8.07 -3.68
CA TYR A 299 3.15 6.64 -3.41
C TYR A 299 4.52 6.06 -3.00
N PRO A 300 4.61 4.90 -2.32
CA PRO A 300 5.87 4.23 -2.03
C PRO A 300 6.88 4.29 -3.18
N ILE A 301 8.10 4.67 -2.83
CA ILE A 301 9.17 4.93 -3.81
C ILE A 301 9.59 3.65 -4.53
N ASP A 302 9.49 2.53 -3.83
CA ASP A 302 9.78 1.19 -4.31
C ASP A 302 8.49 0.36 -4.17
N PRO A 303 7.62 0.39 -5.19
CA PRO A 303 6.34 -0.31 -5.19
C PRO A 303 6.51 -1.84 -5.39
N LEU A 304 7.73 -2.34 -5.59
CA LEU A 304 8.01 -3.77 -5.74
C LEU A 304 8.13 -4.50 -4.41
N VAL A 305 8.25 -3.76 -3.30
CA VAL A 305 8.38 -4.33 -1.95
C VAL A 305 7.53 -3.62 -0.89
N LEU A 306 6.92 -2.49 -1.24
CA LEU A 306 6.09 -1.70 -0.34
C LEU A 306 4.78 -1.31 -1.02
N VAL A 307 3.72 -1.34 -0.24
CA VAL A 307 2.38 -0.90 -0.64
C VAL A 307 1.89 0.13 0.37
N ASP A 308 0.92 0.94 -0.03
CA ASP A 308 0.24 1.91 0.85
C ASP A 308 -1.26 1.59 0.88
N PRO A 309 -1.70 0.64 1.73
CA PRO A 309 -3.07 0.13 1.68
C PRO A 309 -4.16 1.10 2.13
N LEU A 310 -3.78 2.22 2.75
CA LEU A 310 -4.72 3.21 3.26
C LEU A 310 -4.60 4.55 2.54
N GLY A 311 -3.65 4.69 1.62
CA GLY A 311 -3.30 6.00 1.12
C GLY A 311 -2.74 6.90 2.23
N LEU A 312 -1.96 6.37 3.17
CA LEU A 312 -1.26 7.11 4.21
C LEU A 312 0.21 6.69 4.18
N ASN A 313 1.07 7.58 3.70
CA ASN A 313 2.51 7.39 3.76
C ASN A 313 2.89 7.43 5.24
N VAL A 314 3.42 6.36 5.82
CA VAL A 314 3.77 6.31 7.26
C VAL A 314 5.27 6.08 7.47
N ARG A 315 6.08 6.54 6.51
CA ARG A 315 7.53 6.29 6.48
C ARG A 315 8.30 6.94 7.63
N THR A 316 7.73 7.90 8.36
CA THR A 316 8.49 8.62 9.41
C THR A 316 8.34 8.06 10.82
N GLY A 317 7.25 7.35 11.13
CA GLY A 317 6.92 6.94 12.49
C GLY A 317 6.24 8.02 13.34
N ALA A 318 6.07 9.24 12.83
CA ALA A 318 4.98 10.10 13.27
C ALA A 318 3.67 9.49 12.73
N GLY A 319 2.65 9.34 13.57
CA GLY A 319 1.43 8.58 13.21
C GLY A 319 1.52 7.05 13.33
N ARG A 320 2.46 6.51 14.12
CA ARG A 320 2.51 5.07 14.44
C ARG A 320 2.42 4.82 15.94
N ASP A 321 1.69 3.77 16.30
CA ASP A 321 1.75 3.18 17.63
C ASP A 321 2.91 2.19 17.65
N SER A 322 3.79 2.40 18.62
CA SER A 322 5.03 1.65 18.79
C SER A 322 4.93 0.80 20.04
N VAL A 323 5.22 -0.49 19.90
CA VAL A 323 5.11 -1.49 20.96
C VAL A 323 6.47 -2.11 21.23
N THR A 324 6.85 -2.21 22.50
CA THR A 324 7.93 -3.09 22.95
C THR A 324 7.30 -4.29 23.60
N TYR A 325 7.78 -5.49 23.27
CA TYR A 325 7.24 -6.75 23.79
C TYR A 325 8.36 -7.72 24.13
N ARG A 326 8.05 -8.71 24.96
CA ARG A 326 8.99 -9.74 25.43
C ARG A 326 8.41 -11.14 25.28
N GLY A 327 9.27 -12.11 25.03
CA GLY A 327 8.89 -13.52 24.92
C GLY A 327 10.11 -14.45 24.90
N VAL A 328 9.85 -15.74 24.72
CA VAL A 328 10.90 -16.76 24.56
C VAL A 328 10.87 -17.25 23.12
N LYS A 329 11.88 -16.89 22.34
CA LYS A 329 12.00 -17.24 20.93
C LYS A 329 13.04 -18.33 20.72
N ASP A 330 12.66 -19.45 20.12
CA ASP A 330 13.53 -20.61 19.90
C ASP A 330 14.28 -21.04 21.21
N GLY A 331 13.56 -21.02 22.33
CA GLY A 331 14.09 -21.35 23.66
C GLY A 331 14.99 -20.29 24.31
N LYS A 332 15.09 -19.08 23.74
CA LYS A 332 15.95 -17.99 24.22
C LYS A 332 15.16 -16.72 24.51
N TYR A 333 15.61 -15.91 25.46
CA TYR A 333 14.95 -14.64 25.78
C TYR A 333 14.97 -13.69 24.58
N TYR A 334 13.84 -13.05 24.31
CA TYR A 334 13.67 -12.12 23.20
C TYR A 334 12.96 -10.86 23.68
N THR A 335 13.55 -9.71 23.37
CA THR A 335 12.89 -8.42 23.44
C THR A 335 12.75 -7.89 22.03
N GLY A 336 11.55 -7.48 21.64
CA GLY A 336 11.27 -7.01 20.30
C GLY A 336 10.51 -5.69 20.27
N TYR A 337 10.61 -5.01 19.14
CA TYR A 337 9.84 -3.83 18.78
C TYR A 337 8.86 -4.14 17.65
N ALA A 338 7.63 -3.66 17.74
CA ALA A 338 6.64 -3.66 16.66
C ALA A 338 6.04 -2.26 16.53
N SER A 339 5.44 -1.97 15.39
CA SER A 339 4.64 -0.75 15.25
C SER A 339 3.61 -0.89 14.15
N ALA A 340 2.49 -0.18 14.28
CA ALA A 340 1.45 -0.06 13.27
C ALA A 340 1.07 1.41 13.11
N PRO A 341 0.45 1.82 11.98
CA PRO A 341 -0.19 3.14 11.90
C PRO A 341 -1.20 3.33 13.03
N SER A 342 -1.16 4.46 13.72
CA SER A 342 -2.08 4.77 14.83
C SER A 342 -3.53 4.86 14.35
N SER A 343 -3.74 5.22 13.08
CA SER A 343 -5.07 5.27 12.45
C SER A 343 -5.77 3.92 12.35
N LEU A 344 -5.06 2.80 12.53
CA LEU A 344 -5.68 1.48 12.57
C LEU A 344 -6.37 1.19 13.91
N GLY A 345 -6.09 1.96 14.97
CA GLY A 345 -6.69 1.76 16.30
C GLY A 345 -6.43 0.37 16.88
N LEU A 346 -5.29 -0.24 16.54
CA LEU A 346 -4.95 -1.60 16.98
C LEU A 346 -4.48 -1.61 18.42
N GLU A 347 -4.93 -2.60 19.18
CA GLU A 347 -4.41 -2.88 20.50
C GLU A 347 -2.94 -3.35 20.42
N PRO A 348 -2.12 -3.14 21.47
CA PRO A 348 -0.71 -3.50 21.45
C PRO A 348 -0.45 -4.97 21.08
N GLN A 349 -1.35 -5.86 21.51
CA GLN A 349 -1.29 -7.29 21.20
C GLN A 349 -1.49 -7.56 19.71
N GLU A 350 -2.45 -6.89 19.07
CA GLU A 350 -2.72 -7.01 17.63
C GLU A 350 -1.56 -6.47 16.78
N ILE A 351 -0.87 -5.42 17.26
CA ILE A 351 0.35 -4.90 16.62
C ILE A 351 1.47 -5.95 16.64
N VAL A 352 1.60 -6.72 17.73
CA VAL A 352 2.54 -7.84 17.83
C VAL A 352 2.12 -8.98 16.91
N ALA A 353 0.86 -9.40 16.94
CA ALA A 353 0.32 -10.44 16.06
C ALA A 353 0.52 -10.12 14.58
N ARG A 354 0.27 -8.88 14.16
CA ARG A 354 0.49 -8.40 12.78
C ARG A 354 1.94 -8.57 12.33
N ARG A 355 2.92 -8.37 13.22
CA ARG A 355 4.34 -8.55 12.91
C ARG A 355 4.69 -10.01 12.58
N TYR A 356 3.95 -10.96 13.15
CA TYR A 356 4.19 -12.39 13.00
C TYR A 356 3.13 -13.09 12.13
N GLY A 357 2.21 -12.33 11.52
CA GLY A 357 1.10 -12.88 10.75
C GLY A 357 0.19 -13.79 11.58
N GLY A 358 0.06 -13.52 12.90
CA GLY A 358 -0.67 -14.36 13.85
C GLY A 358 -0.01 -15.70 14.19
N ASN A 359 1.17 -16.00 13.66
CA ASN A 359 1.86 -17.27 13.88
C ASN A 359 3.02 -17.12 14.88
N PHE A 360 2.85 -17.72 16.07
CA PHE A 360 3.83 -17.67 17.16
C PHE A 360 4.61 -18.98 17.37
N SER A 361 4.70 -19.84 16.37
CA SER A 361 5.45 -21.11 16.45
C SER A 361 6.91 -20.93 16.89
N VAL A 362 7.57 -19.85 16.44
CA VAL A 362 8.93 -19.50 16.87
C VAL A 362 9.02 -19.10 18.34
N PHE A 363 7.89 -18.86 18.99
CA PHE A 363 7.75 -18.61 20.43
C PHE A 363 7.13 -19.81 21.19
N GLY A 364 7.08 -21.00 20.56
CA GLY A 364 6.44 -22.17 21.14
C GLY A 364 4.93 -22.00 21.29
N ASP A 365 4.30 -21.30 20.34
CA ASP A 365 2.87 -20.97 20.30
C ASP A 365 2.38 -20.12 21.49
N VAL A 366 3.30 -19.54 22.25
CA VAL A 366 3.01 -18.55 23.29
C VAL A 366 3.20 -17.17 22.70
N GLU A 367 2.13 -16.37 22.74
CA GLU A 367 2.19 -15.02 22.23
C GLU A 367 3.13 -14.13 23.08
N PRO A 368 4.03 -13.34 22.46
CA PRO A 368 4.87 -12.41 23.20
C PRO A 368 4.06 -11.31 23.86
N LEU A 369 4.44 -10.94 25.09
CA LEU A 369 3.75 -9.96 25.92
C LEU A 369 4.20 -8.53 25.59
N PRO A 370 3.30 -7.63 25.15
CA PRO A 370 3.55 -6.19 25.13
C PRO A 370 3.86 -5.67 26.54
N ILE A 371 4.96 -4.94 26.67
CA ILE A 371 5.41 -4.31 27.94
C ILE A 371 5.40 -2.79 27.87
N TYR A 372 5.20 -2.22 26.68
CA TYR A 372 5.05 -0.79 26.47
C TYR A 372 4.32 -0.55 25.15
N SER A 373 3.46 0.47 25.12
CA SER A 373 2.89 1.05 23.91
C SER A 373 2.92 2.56 23.97
N GLY A 374 3.14 3.22 22.83
CA GLY A 374 3.01 4.66 22.74
C GLY A 374 3.00 5.16 21.30
N SER A 375 2.32 6.28 21.09
CA SER A 375 2.07 6.86 19.77
C SER A 375 3.12 7.89 19.35
N GLY A 376 3.30 8.03 18.04
CA GLY A 376 4.15 9.05 17.42
C GLY A 376 5.64 8.88 17.70
N GLU A 377 6.42 9.94 17.42
CA GLU A 377 7.87 9.88 17.53
C GLU A 377 8.34 9.71 18.98
N ALA A 378 7.64 10.30 19.97
CA ALA A 378 7.93 10.09 21.39
C ALA A 378 7.66 8.64 21.84
N GLY A 379 6.54 8.07 21.37
CA GLY A 379 6.20 6.66 21.59
C GLY A 379 7.26 5.72 21.04
N LYS A 380 7.67 5.96 19.80
CA LYS A 380 8.74 5.22 19.12
C LYS A 380 10.09 5.35 19.84
N GLU A 381 10.46 6.55 20.28
CA GLU A 381 11.72 6.77 20.99
C GLU A 381 11.81 5.95 22.27
N THR A 382 10.74 5.95 23.04
CA THR A 382 10.63 5.17 24.28
C THR A 382 10.61 3.68 23.97
N ALA A 383 9.80 3.22 23.01
CA ALA A 383 9.72 1.81 22.65
C ALA A 383 11.08 1.25 22.19
N ARG A 384 11.76 1.94 21.26
CA ARG A 384 13.10 1.55 20.78
C ARG A 384 14.14 1.60 21.89
N GLY A 385 14.02 2.54 22.81
CA GLY A 385 14.86 2.63 24.00
C GLY A 385 14.68 1.44 24.94
N LEU A 386 13.43 1.07 25.23
CA LEU A 386 13.10 -0.07 26.09
C LEU A 386 13.52 -1.39 25.43
N GLU A 387 13.35 -1.54 24.12
CA GLU A 387 13.85 -2.70 23.37
C GLU A 387 15.37 -2.87 23.58
N GLN A 388 16.12 -1.77 23.51
CA GLN A 388 17.56 -1.76 23.75
C GLN A 388 17.91 -2.06 25.21
N HIS A 389 17.19 -1.45 26.16
CA HIS A 389 17.44 -1.59 27.60
C HIS A 389 17.26 -3.04 28.06
N TYR A 390 16.10 -3.65 27.76
CA TYR A 390 15.82 -5.03 28.15
C TYR A 390 16.71 -6.03 27.42
N TYR A 391 17.08 -5.77 26.17
CA TYR A 391 18.09 -6.59 25.49
C TYR A 391 19.46 -6.55 26.22
N GLU A 392 19.93 -5.37 26.64
CA GLU A 392 21.18 -5.24 27.40
C GLU A 392 21.10 -5.96 28.75
N GLN A 393 19.95 -5.87 29.43
CA GLN A 393 19.66 -6.60 30.67
C GLN A 393 19.67 -8.12 30.46
N ASP A 394 19.03 -8.62 29.41
CA ASP A 394 18.96 -10.04 29.10
C ASP A 394 20.35 -10.58 28.74
N VAL A 395 21.16 -9.83 27.98
CA VAL A 395 22.55 -10.21 27.68
C VAL A 395 23.41 -10.24 28.95
N LYS A 396 23.23 -9.28 29.87
CA LYS A 396 23.94 -9.26 31.15
C LYS A 396 23.57 -10.47 32.02
N THR A 397 22.32 -10.91 31.96
CA THR A 397 21.78 -11.97 32.83
C THR A 397 22.05 -13.37 32.27
N TYR A 398 21.80 -13.58 30.98
CA TYR A 398 21.79 -14.90 30.34
C TYR A 398 22.94 -15.10 29.34
N GLY A 399 23.78 -14.08 29.15
CA GLY A 399 24.82 -14.07 28.13
C GLY A 399 24.26 -13.97 26.71
N LYS A 400 25.13 -13.65 25.75
CA LYS A 400 24.72 -13.47 24.35
C LYS A 400 24.13 -14.74 23.72
N GLN A 401 24.50 -15.92 24.21
CA GLN A 401 23.99 -17.22 23.75
C GLN A 401 22.56 -17.49 24.23
N GLY A 402 22.14 -16.90 25.36
CA GLY A 402 20.80 -17.06 25.94
C GLY A 402 19.74 -16.09 25.40
N VAL A 403 20.12 -15.22 24.44
CA VAL A 403 19.25 -14.19 23.87
C VAL A 403 19.06 -14.40 22.37
N ALA A 404 17.82 -14.37 21.89
CA ALA A 404 17.46 -14.63 20.49
C ALA A 404 17.75 -13.43 19.56
N ASN A 405 17.92 -12.22 20.11
CA ASN A 405 18.31 -11.03 19.34
C ASN A 405 19.71 -11.22 18.72
N LYS A 406 19.74 -11.54 17.42
CA LYS A 406 20.99 -11.77 16.67
C LYS A 406 21.90 -10.55 16.66
N GLN A 407 21.31 -9.35 16.60
CA GLN A 407 22.01 -8.07 16.60
C GLN A 407 21.53 -7.21 17.76
N ASN A 408 22.32 -6.18 18.06
CA ASN A 408 21.93 -5.16 19.02
C ASN A 408 20.72 -4.38 18.46
N PRO A 409 19.56 -4.34 19.15
CA PRO A 409 18.34 -3.77 18.58
C PRO A 409 18.50 -2.33 18.13
N VAL A 410 19.16 -1.51 18.94
CA VAL A 410 19.63 -0.17 18.60
C VAL A 410 21.16 -0.20 18.49
N GLY A 411 21.63 -0.46 17.27
CA GLY A 411 23.05 -0.61 16.97
C GLY A 411 23.90 0.60 17.41
N PRO A 412 25.18 0.38 17.75
CA PRO A 412 26.06 1.41 18.31
C PRO A 412 26.30 2.61 17.37
N ARG A 413 26.13 2.43 16.05
CA ARG A 413 26.25 3.51 15.05
C ARG A 413 24.95 4.27 14.78
N ASN A 414 23.87 3.96 15.49
CA ASN A 414 22.59 4.63 15.28
C ASN A 414 22.64 6.06 15.87
N LYS A 415 22.49 7.07 15.01
CA LYS A 415 22.54 8.51 15.40
C LYS A 415 21.50 8.90 16.45
N LYS A 416 20.41 8.14 16.61
CA LYS A 416 19.35 8.37 17.61
C LYS A 416 19.52 7.53 18.88
N ARG A 417 20.59 6.73 19.00
CA ARG A 417 20.76 5.77 20.10
C ARG A 417 20.66 6.41 21.48
N ASP A 418 21.37 7.50 21.70
CA ASP A 418 21.38 8.17 23.02
C ASP A 418 20.02 8.80 23.32
N LYS A 419 19.32 9.29 22.30
CA LYS A 419 17.94 9.79 22.42
C LYS A 419 17.00 8.68 22.89
N TYR A 420 17.06 7.51 22.27
CA TYR A 420 16.24 6.35 22.65
C TYR A 420 16.55 5.90 24.08
N LYS A 421 17.83 5.80 24.46
CA LYS A 421 18.21 5.43 25.84
C LYS A 421 17.66 6.41 26.87
N LYS A 422 17.81 7.72 26.62
CA LYS A 422 17.28 8.76 27.52
C LYS A 422 15.75 8.66 27.67
N ALA A 423 15.03 8.40 26.59
CA ALA A 423 13.57 8.23 26.62
C ALA A 423 13.14 7.01 27.45
N ALA A 424 13.84 5.88 27.30
CA ALA A 424 13.59 4.70 28.12
C ALA A 424 13.90 4.92 29.60
N ASP A 425 15.03 5.55 29.92
CA ASP A 425 15.39 5.85 31.32
C ASP A 425 14.38 6.78 31.97
N ALA A 426 13.85 7.77 31.23
CA ALA A 426 12.80 8.65 31.72
C ALA A 426 11.49 7.89 31.99
N HIS A 427 11.09 6.98 31.09
CA HIS A 427 9.92 6.14 31.26
C HIS A 427 10.06 5.22 32.48
N LEU A 428 11.19 4.52 32.62
CA LEU A 428 11.42 3.58 33.73
C LEU A 428 11.43 4.29 35.09
N LYS A 429 11.94 5.52 35.18
CA LYS A 429 11.89 6.34 36.41
C LYS A 429 10.49 6.85 36.75
N GLY A 430 9.60 6.95 35.76
CA GLY A 430 8.20 7.34 35.98
C GLY A 430 7.30 6.19 36.44
N CYS A 431 7.78 4.95 36.34
CA CYS A 431 7.06 3.74 36.74
C CYS A 431 7.53 3.16 38.08
N SER A 432 8.61 3.71 38.65
CA SER A 432 9.15 3.40 39.99
C SER A 432 8.60 4.35 41.04
#